data_AF-A0A7W7ZW96-F1
#
_entry.id   AF-A0A7W7ZW96-F1
#
_cell.length_a   1.000
_cell.length_b   1.000
_cell.length_c   1.000
_cell.angle_alpha   90.00
_cell.angle_beta   90.00
_cell.angle_gamma   90.00
#
_symmetry.space_group_name_H-M   'P 1'
#
loop_
_entity.id
_entity.type
_entity.pdbx_description
1 polymer ?
#
loop_
_entity_poly.entity_id
_entity_poly.type
_entity_poly.pdbx_seq_one_letter_code
_entity_poly.pdbx_strand_id
1 'polypeptide(L)'
;MALSARSLPRANLERFAQRHRLTITPYNGDNTIAYLRAVRSWRGAGLAAGGALSLFFLGNLNFPFLLYGWLAGVLVSEIQLAATRPRFFGERLRLTPRALTVGWRLSALLCWGVIAVLVVRSFTRETAVPERLWVAIPALVLLAVHLVLRDLHRRAVPAGTSDLVGAEFAARISSARTLMAFGIAAALWPAFGFISAELPTPVRPVPLTLVAGPVQFAKTVSDPVRWALYPVPPDRETTFAEADTRGPLALSGDGLHVIYRQLGTGRLVHRDLRKSDVREVPGTGEILLSHDGAYATVGATLVHTPTGSATPLPGVARVIGIGGGRIVATTGPRTLPGAPATELVTFDPQGKVVSRAPFDPSLDVRLSPDGKTLAVVTSADVLTMDPATAKVLTREPLQLPGPSYERDLLGWSADGRLLLLRADLEKTDASGHYLIDPGTGTARRLVDWPDPGRPVVVGRVT
;
A
#
# COMPACT_ATOMS: atom_id res chain seq x y z
N MET A 1 45.88 -7.29 -1.00
CA MET A 1 46.23 -6.06 -0.27
C MET A 1 46.93 -6.44 1.04
N ALA A 2 48.26 -6.39 1.05
CA ALA A 2 49.04 -6.54 2.28
C ALA A 2 48.94 -5.21 3.05
N LEU A 3 47.97 -5.12 3.97
CA LEU A 3 47.87 -3.98 4.89
C LEU A 3 49.13 -3.98 5.76
N SER A 4 49.96 -2.95 5.60
CA SER A 4 51.18 -2.74 6.35
C SER A 4 50.92 -2.89 7.86
N ALA A 5 51.85 -3.55 8.54
CA ALA A 5 51.77 -3.92 9.94
C ALA A 5 51.83 -2.68 10.87
N ARG A 6 50.76 -1.88 10.88
CA ARG A 6 50.55 -0.93 11.97
C ARG A 6 50.29 -1.74 13.24
N SER A 7 51.16 -1.55 14.23
CA SER A 7 51.00 -2.11 15.56
C SER A 7 49.66 -1.64 16.15
N LEU A 8 48.84 -2.59 16.60
CA LEU A 8 47.63 -2.27 17.35
C LEU A 8 48.04 -1.78 18.73
N PRO A 9 47.48 -0.66 19.23
CA PRO A 9 47.76 -0.21 20.60
C PRO A 9 47.42 -1.31 21.60
N ARG A 10 48.37 -1.63 22.50
CA ARG A 10 48.25 -2.70 23.50
C ARG A 10 46.94 -2.62 24.30
N ALA A 11 46.54 -1.42 24.71
CA ALA A 11 45.30 -1.18 25.45
C ALA A 11 44.01 -1.58 24.68
N ASN A 12 44.03 -1.60 23.34
CA ASN A 12 42.90 -2.06 22.55
C ASN A 12 42.85 -3.60 22.50
N LEU A 13 44.01 -4.25 22.43
CA LEU A 13 44.12 -5.70 22.45
C LEU A 13 43.71 -6.25 23.83
N GLU A 14 44.14 -5.62 24.92
CA GLU A 14 43.78 -6.00 26.30
C GLU A 14 42.27 -5.84 26.56
N ARG A 15 41.66 -4.71 26.15
CA ARG A 15 40.20 -4.52 26.25
C ARG A 15 39.41 -5.54 25.44
N PHE A 16 39.90 -5.87 24.25
CA PHE A 16 39.29 -6.92 23.42
C PHE A 16 39.40 -8.27 24.12
N ALA A 17 40.59 -8.63 24.60
CA ALA A 17 40.81 -9.89 25.30
C ALA A 17 39.94 -10.02 26.55
N GLN A 18 39.84 -8.97 27.36
CA GLN A 18 38.98 -8.94 28.54
C GLN A 18 37.50 -9.15 28.18
N ARG A 19 36.99 -8.46 27.14
CA ARG A 19 35.60 -8.59 26.69
C ARG A 19 35.27 -10.01 26.22
N HIS A 20 36.24 -10.68 25.59
CA HIS A 20 36.08 -12.04 25.06
C HIS A 20 36.58 -13.12 26.02
N ARG A 21 37.03 -12.75 27.23
CA ARG A 21 37.63 -13.65 28.23
C ARG A 21 38.78 -14.49 27.66
N LEU A 22 39.65 -13.83 26.89
CA LEU A 22 40.84 -14.39 26.27
C LEU A 22 42.07 -14.09 27.13
N THR A 23 42.91 -15.08 27.37
CA THR A 23 44.27 -14.87 27.88
C THR A 23 45.21 -14.73 26.69
N ILE A 24 45.85 -13.58 26.52
CA ILE A 24 46.81 -13.36 25.43
C ILE A 24 48.13 -14.01 25.84
N THR A 25 48.60 -14.97 25.05
CA THR A 25 49.89 -15.63 25.21
C THR A 25 50.72 -15.46 23.93
N PRO A 26 52.05 -15.65 23.98
CA PRO A 26 52.90 -15.56 22.79
C PRO A 26 52.43 -16.47 21.65
N TYR A 27 51.74 -17.57 21.97
CA TYR A 27 51.28 -18.56 21.00
C TYR A 27 49.95 -18.21 20.32
N ASN A 28 49.12 -17.34 20.91
CA ASN A 28 47.80 -16.97 20.36
C ASN A 28 47.66 -15.49 19.97
N GLY A 29 48.70 -14.68 20.21
CA GLY A 29 48.71 -13.25 19.95
C GLY A 29 48.37 -12.90 18.50
N ASP A 30 49.06 -13.53 17.55
CA ASP A 30 48.89 -13.24 16.11
C ASP A 30 47.48 -13.59 15.63
N ASN A 31 46.92 -14.72 16.08
CA ASN A 31 45.56 -15.12 15.74
C ASN A 31 44.51 -14.16 16.35
N THR A 32 44.74 -13.70 17.58
CA THR A 32 43.86 -12.73 18.24
C THR A 32 43.90 -11.38 17.51
N ILE A 33 45.09 -10.94 17.09
CA ILE A 33 45.30 -9.71 16.32
C ILE A 33 44.63 -9.79 14.94
N ALA A 34 44.81 -10.90 14.22
CA ALA A 34 44.19 -11.12 12.91
C ALA A 34 42.66 -11.10 13.02
N TYR A 35 42.11 -11.79 14.02
CA TYR A 35 40.68 -11.81 14.30
C TYR A 35 40.14 -10.41 14.63
N LEU A 36 40.78 -9.68 15.55
CA LEU A 36 40.38 -8.32 15.92
C LEU A 36 40.40 -7.38 14.69
N ARG A 37 41.42 -7.49 13.84
CA ARG A 37 41.55 -6.69 12.63
C ARG A 37 40.41 -6.97 11.66
N ALA A 38 40.16 -8.24 11.34
CA ALA A 38 39.09 -8.65 10.43
C ALA A 38 37.71 -8.20 10.94
N VAL A 39 37.44 -8.42 12.22
CA VAL A 39 36.18 -8.02 12.85
C VAL A 39 35.97 -6.51 12.81
N ARG A 40 36.99 -5.72 13.15
CA ARG A 40 36.87 -4.26 13.17
C ARG A 40 36.74 -3.66 11.77
N SER A 41 37.52 -4.13 10.80
CA SER A 41 37.49 -3.61 9.43
C SER A 41 36.14 -3.87 8.77
N TRP A 42 35.66 -5.12 8.83
CA TRP A 42 34.44 -5.51 8.13
C TRP A 42 33.17 -4.99 8.82
N ARG A 43 33.12 -4.97 10.16
CA ARG A 43 31.98 -4.35 10.87
C ARG A 43 31.92 -2.84 10.65
N GLY A 44 33.08 -2.16 10.63
CA GLY A 44 33.15 -0.73 10.33
C GLY A 44 32.74 -0.42 8.89
N ALA A 45 33.24 -1.18 7.92
CA ALA A 45 32.86 -1.03 6.52
C ALA A 45 31.38 -1.30 6.29
N GLY A 46 30.83 -2.36 6.91
CA GLY A 46 29.41 -2.68 6.85
C GLY A 46 28.53 -1.58 7.45
N LEU A 47 28.90 -1.05 8.61
CA LEU A 47 28.18 0.07 9.23
C LEU A 47 28.22 1.33 8.35
N ALA A 48 29.38 1.66 7.78
CA ALA A 48 29.53 2.80 6.87
C ALA A 48 28.69 2.63 5.59
N ALA A 49 28.69 1.43 4.99
CA ALA A 49 27.85 1.12 3.85
C ALA A 49 26.36 1.21 4.17
N GLY A 50 25.94 0.72 5.34
CA GLY A 50 24.57 0.88 5.84
C GLY A 50 24.18 2.35 6.01
N GLY A 51 25.08 3.18 6.56
CA GLY A 51 24.87 4.62 6.69
C GLY A 51 24.76 5.33 5.34
N ALA A 52 25.64 4.99 4.38
CA ALA A 52 25.59 5.54 3.02
C ALA A 52 24.29 5.17 2.30
N LEU A 53 23.86 3.90 2.38
CA LEU A 53 22.58 3.45 1.81
C LEU A 53 21.39 4.15 2.46
N SER A 54 21.41 4.33 3.78
CA SER A 54 20.38 5.06 4.51
C SER A 54 20.24 6.50 4.00
N LEU A 55 21.35 7.23 3.89
CA LEU A 55 21.35 8.60 3.41
C LEU A 55 20.92 8.69 1.95
N PHE A 56 21.35 7.74 1.11
CA PHE A 56 21.00 7.72 -0.31
C PHE A 56 19.50 7.47 -0.55
N PHE A 57 18.91 6.50 0.14
CA PHE A 57 17.50 6.12 -0.09
C PHE A 57 16.50 6.96 0.71
N LEU A 58 16.85 7.41 1.91
CA LEU A 58 15.91 8.06 2.84
C LEU A 58 16.24 9.52 3.14
N GLY A 59 17.42 10.01 2.72
CA GLY A 59 17.88 11.36 3.07
C GLY A 59 18.21 11.56 4.55
N ASN A 60 18.11 10.51 5.38
CA ASN A 60 18.40 10.55 6.82
C ASN A 60 19.07 9.25 7.29
N LEU A 61 19.62 9.28 8.52
CA LEU A 61 20.16 8.10 9.17
C LEU A 61 19.03 7.28 9.80
N ASN A 62 18.89 6.05 9.34
CA ASN A 62 17.84 5.12 9.70
C ASN A 62 18.47 3.88 10.36
N PHE A 63 18.05 3.59 11.59
CA PHE A 63 18.61 2.52 12.41
C PHE A 63 18.63 1.14 11.72
N PRO A 64 17.55 0.68 11.06
CA PRO A 64 17.53 -0.54 10.25
C PRO A 64 18.69 -0.69 9.27
N PHE A 65 18.97 0.33 8.47
CA PHE A 65 20.05 0.28 7.49
C PHE A 65 21.42 0.14 8.17
N LEU A 66 21.63 0.82 9.29
CA LEU A 66 22.84 0.68 10.10
C LEU A 66 22.97 -0.73 10.68
N LEU A 67 21.87 -1.30 11.18
CA LEU A 67 21.81 -2.66 11.72
C LEU A 67 22.12 -3.72 10.66
N TYR A 68 21.48 -3.64 9.48
CA TYR A 68 21.72 -4.58 8.37
C TYR A 68 23.13 -4.45 7.81
N GLY A 69 23.61 -3.21 7.60
CA GLY A 69 24.97 -2.97 7.13
C GLY A 69 26.00 -3.53 8.10
N TRP A 70 25.84 -3.26 9.40
CA TRP A 70 26.72 -3.82 10.43
C TRP A 70 26.69 -5.35 10.45
N LEU A 71 25.50 -5.97 10.38
CA LEU A 71 25.34 -7.43 10.37
C LEU A 71 25.98 -8.05 9.13
N ALA A 72 25.85 -7.43 7.95
CA ALA A 72 26.55 -7.83 6.74
C ALA A 72 28.07 -7.81 6.95
N GLY A 73 28.59 -6.77 7.62
CA GLY A 73 29.99 -6.72 8.05
C GLY A 73 30.41 -7.88 8.96
N VAL A 74 29.56 -8.29 9.91
CA VAL A 74 29.80 -9.49 10.75
C VAL A 74 29.86 -10.75 9.88
N LEU A 75 28.88 -10.94 9.00
CA LEU A 75 28.81 -12.12 8.11
C LEU A 75 30.06 -12.22 7.22
N VAL A 76 30.45 -11.12 6.57
CA VAL A 76 31.65 -11.08 5.71
C VAL A 76 32.91 -11.37 6.52
N SER A 77 33.04 -10.82 7.73
CA SER A 77 34.20 -11.10 8.59
C SER A 77 34.34 -12.60 8.89
N GLU A 78 33.24 -13.29 9.15
CA GLU A 78 33.24 -14.72 9.45
C GLU A 78 33.48 -15.58 8.22
N ILE A 79 32.96 -15.19 7.06
CA ILE A 79 33.22 -15.88 5.80
C ILE A 79 34.70 -15.77 5.41
N GLN A 80 35.31 -14.59 5.57
CA GLN A 80 36.73 -14.42 5.31
C GLN A 80 37.62 -15.20 6.28
N LEU A 81 37.28 -15.19 7.57
CA LEU A 81 37.99 -16.00 8.57
C LEU A 81 37.83 -17.51 8.34
N ALA A 82 36.70 -17.95 7.77
CA ALA A 82 36.51 -19.34 7.37
C ALA A 82 37.34 -19.70 6.14
N ALA A 83 37.45 -18.79 5.16
CA ALA A 83 38.17 -19.02 3.91
C ALA A 83 39.68 -19.19 4.11
N THR A 84 40.26 -18.58 5.15
CA THR A 84 41.70 -18.69 5.45
C THR A 84 42.06 -19.95 6.23
N ARG A 85 41.10 -20.81 6.57
CA ARG A 85 41.32 -21.96 7.45
C ARG A 85 40.95 -23.28 6.77
N PRO A 86 41.73 -24.35 7.01
CA PRO A 86 41.42 -25.66 6.46
C PRO A 86 40.10 -26.20 7.02
N ARG A 87 39.29 -26.80 6.14
CA ARG A 87 38.03 -27.46 6.50
C ARG A 87 38.31 -28.90 6.91
N PHE A 88 38.27 -29.20 8.20
CA PHE A 88 38.19 -30.58 8.70
C PHE A 88 36.86 -30.81 9.40
N PHE A 89 36.30 -32.01 9.20
CA PHE A 89 35.08 -32.46 9.84
C PHE A 89 35.40 -33.01 11.23
N GLY A 90 35.29 -32.15 12.24
CA GLY A 90 35.40 -32.52 13.66
C GLY A 90 34.03 -32.68 14.34
N GLU A 91 34.06 -33.07 15.61
CA GLU A 91 32.87 -33.15 16.46
C GLU A 91 32.15 -31.79 16.58
N ARG A 92 30.81 -31.84 16.67
CA ARG A 92 29.98 -30.63 16.76
C ARG A 92 30.12 -29.98 18.13
N LEU A 93 30.72 -28.81 18.16
CA LEU A 93 30.89 -28.02 19.37
C LEU A 93 29.60 -27.27 19.72
N ARG A 94 29.17 -27.30 20.97
CA ARG A 94 28.05 -26.47 21.45
C ARG A 94 28.55 -25.05 21.72
N LEU A 95 28.47 -24.19 20.71
CA LEU A 95 28.94 -22.80 20.78
C LEU A 95 27.95 -21.83 21.45
N THR A 96 26.70 -22.26 21.60
CA THR A 96 25.57 -21.35 21.84
C THR A 96 24.78 -21.75 23.09
N PRO A 97 24.41 -20.79 23.97
CA PRO A 97 23.51 -21.09 25.09
C PRO A 97 22.15 -21.57 24.58
N ARG A 98 21.54 -22.57 25.25
CA ARG A 98 20.23 -23.14 24.88
C ARG A 98 19.15 -22.07 24.69
N ALA A 99 19.10 -21.09 25.59
CA ALA A 99 18.12 -20.00 25.53
C ALA A 99 18.21 -19.20 24.21
N LEU A 100 19.42 -18.91 23.74
CA LEU A 100 19.64 -18.16 22.50
C LEU A 100 19.28 -18.98 21.27
N THR A 101 19.53 -20.30 21.30
CA THR A 101 19.09 -21.23 20.24
C THR A 101 17.57 -21.32 20.17
N VAL A 102 16.89 -21.37 21.31
CA VAL A 102 15.41 -21.36 21.38
C VAL A 102 14.88 -20.03 20.84
N GLY A 103 15.41 -18.90 21.30
CA GLY A 103 15.04 -17.58 20.81
C GLY A 103 15.27 -17.40 19.31
N TRP A 104 16.36 -17.95 18.76
CA TRP A 104 16.62 -17.98 17.31
C TRP A 104 15.53 -18.76 16.56
N ARG A 105 15.16 -19.95 17.03
CA ARG A 105 14.13 -20.79 16.41
C ARG A 105 12.75 -20.15 16.44
N LEU A 106 12.37 -19.56 17.58
CA LEU A 106 11.09 -18.87 17.72
C LEU A 106 11.01 -17.64 16.80
N SER A 107 12.08 -16.85 16.76
CA SER A 107 12.17 -15.69 15.85
C SER A 107 12.08 -16.13 14.38
N ALA A 108 12.81 -17.19 14.01
CA ALA A 108 12.74 -17.73 12.66
C ALA A 108 11.33 -18.21 12.31
N LEU A 109 10.65 -18.93 13.22
CA LEU A 109 9.27 -19.38 13.03
C LEU A 109 8.31 -18.19 12.83
N LEU A 110 8.42 -17.16 13.67
CA LEU A 110 7.59 -15.95 13.57
C LEU A 110 7.82 -15.23 12.22
N CYS A 111 9.08 -15.03 11.82
CA CYS A 111 9.42 -14.43 10.53
C CYS A 111 8.87 -15.24 9.35
N TRP A 112 9.00 -16.57 9.37
CA TRP A 112 8.43 -17.43 8.33
C TRP A 112 6.89 -17.33 8.28
N GLY A 113 6.22 -17.22 9.44
CA GLY A 113 4.78 -16.97 9.51
C GLY A 113 4.38 -15.64 8.84
N VAL A 114 5.09 -14.55 9.16
CA VAL A 114 4.86 -13.24 8.54
C VAL A 114 5.12 -13.26 7.03
N ILE A 115 6.21 -13.91 6.59
CA ILE A 115 6.52 -14.09 5.17
C ILE A 115 5.39 -14.85 4.47
N ALA A 116 4.89 -15.94 5.06
CA ALA A 116 3.79 -16.72 4.48
C ALA A 116 2.51 -15.89 4.31
N VAL A 117 2.11 -15.12 5.33
CA VAL A 117 0.96 -14.20 5.25
C VAL A 117 1.13 -13.19 4.12
N LEU A 118 2.31 -12.59 4.01
CA LEU A 118 2.59 -11.59 2.97
C LEU A 118 2.64 -12.19 1.56
N VAL A 119 3.15 -13.41 1.41
CA VAL A 119 3.10 -14.14 0.13
C VAL A 119 1.65 -14.40 -0.28
N VAL A 120 0.79 -14.82 0.64
CA VAL A 120 -0.65 -15.01 0.37
C VAL A 120 -1.30 -13.70 -0.06
N ARG A 121 -1.06 -12.58 0.63
CA ARG A 121 -1.56 -11.24 0.25
C ARG A 121 -1.01 -10.72 -1.07
N SER A 122 0.22 -11.11 -1.42
CA SER A 122 0.80 -10.77 -2.72
C SER A 122 0.03 -11.42 -3.87
N PHE A 123 -0.48 -12.65 -3.69
CA PHE A 123 -1.32 -13.31 -4.69
C PHE A 123 -2.70 -12.67 -4.82
N THR A 124 -3.23 -12.03 -3.78
CA THR A 124 -4.50 -11.27 -3.83
C THR A 124 -4.35 -9.86 -4.41
N ARG A 125 -3.15 -9.49 -4.90
CA ARG A 125 -2.79 -8.15 -5.44
C ARG A 125 -2.94 -7.00 -4.43
N GLU A 126 -2.93 -7.29 -3.14
CA GLU A 126 -3.07 -6.26 -2.10
C GLU A 126 -1.76 -5.50 -1.80
N THR A 127 -0.60 -6.06 -2.15
CA THR A 127 0.70 -5.51 -1.75
C THR A 127 1.49 -4.96 -2.94
N ALA A 128 2.09 -3.79 -2.75
CA ALA A 128 2.96 -3.17 -3.75
C ALA A 128 4.29 -3.92 -3.90
N VAL A 129 4.94 -3.81 -5.07
CA VAL A 129 6.24 -4.46 -5.35
C VAL A 129 7.34 -4.12 -4.32
N PRO A 130 7.49 -2.86 -3.84
CA PRO A 130 8.49 -2.51 -2.84
C PRO A 130 8.29 -3.26 -1.51
N GLU A 131 7.03 -3.48 -1.11
CA GLU A 131 6.70 -4.22 0.12
C GLU A 131 7.16 -5.67 0.00
N ARG A 132 7.00 -6.30 -1.17
CA ARG A 132 7.47 -7.67 -1.43
C ARG A 132 8.98 -7.80 -1.28
N LEU A 133 9.75 -6.82 -1.75
CA LEU A 133 11.21 -6.82 -1.61
C LEU A 133 11.62 -6.72 -0.14
N TRP A 134 10.90 -5.94 0.67
CA TRP A 134 11.16 -5.84 2.11
C TRP A 134 10.96 -7.17 2.85
N VAL A 135 10.04 -8.02 2.39
CA VAL A 135 9.77 -9.34 2.98
C VAL A 135 10.90 -10.35 2.71
N ALA A 136 11.63 -10.20 1.60
CA ALA A 136 12.75 -11.07 1.29
C ALA A 136 13.95 -10.88 2.25
N ILE A 137 14.08 -9.69 2.84
CA ILE A 137 15.22 -9.32 3.69
C ILE A 137 15.31 -10.21 4.95
N PRO A 138 14.26 -10.38 5.78
CA PRO A 138 14.28 -11.32 6.90
C PRO A 138 14.67 -12.75 6.51
N ALA A 139 14.14 -13.26 5.39
CA ALA A 139 14.45 -14.60 4.91
C ALA A 139 15.94 -14.75 4.58
N LEU A 140 16.49 -13.78 3.86
CA LEU A 140 17.91 -13.73 3.52
C LEU A 140 18.80 -13.63 4.77
N VAL A 141 18.43 -12.80 5.74
CA VAL A 141 19.15 -12.67 7.02
C VAL A 141 19.15 -13.99 7.78
N LEU A 142 17.97 -14.63 7.94
CA LEU A 142 17.84 -15.92 8.62
C LEU A 142 18.69 -16.99 7.95
N LEU A 143 18.64 -17.07 6.62
CA LEU A 143 19.43 -18.02 5.84
C LEU A 143 20.93 -17.77 6.00
N ALA A 144 21.39 -16.54 5.81
CA ALA A 144 22.81 -16.18 5.89
C ALA A 144 23.38 -16.46 7.29
N VAL A 145 22.67 -16.03 8.34
CA VAL A 145 23.07 -16.30 9.73
C VAL A 145 23.08 -17.80 10.02
N HIS A 146 22.08 -18.56 9.54
CA HIS A 146 22.04 -20.00 9.73
C HIS A 146 23.22 -20.72 9.05
N LEU A 147 23.57 -20.32 7.83
CA LEU A 147 24.70 -20.87 7.10
C LEU A 147 26.04 -20.58 7.79
N VAL A 148 26.25 -19.34 8.24
CA VAL A 148 27.48 -18.97 8.97
C VAL A 148 27.55 -19.65 10.34
N LEU A 149 26.43 -19.77 11.06
CA LEU A 149 26.39 -20.55 12.31
C LEU A 149 26.71 -22.01 12.04
N ARG A 150 26.13 -22.62 11.01
CA ARG A 150 26.42 -24.01 10.63
C ARG A 150 27.90 -24.21 10.31
N ASP A 151 28.50 -23.27 9.59
CA ASP A 151 29.94 -23.27 9.31
C ASP A 151 30.76 -23.17 10.61
N LEU A 152 30.47 -22.20 11.48
CA LEU A 152 31.12 -22.05 12.79
C LEU A 152 31.11 -23.33 13.65
N HIS A 153 30.00 -24.06 13.65
CA HIS A 153 29.87 -25.33 14.39
C HIS A 153 30.65 -26.49 13.76
N ARG A 154 30.99 -26.41 12.46
CA ARG A 154 31.68 -27.46 11.70
C ARG A 154 33.17 -27.17 11.47
N ARG A 155 33.64 -25.94 11.72
CA ARG A 155 35.05 -25.57 11.52
C ARG A 155 35.97 -26.44 12.38
N ALA A 156 37.09 -26.86 11.80
CA ALA A 156 38.15 -27.58 12.49
C ALA A 156 38.74 -26.76 13.64
N VAL A 157 39.01 -27.38 14.77
CA VAL A 157 39.83 -26.74 15.81
C VAL A 157 41.30 -26.78 15.33
N PRO A 158 42.04 -25.66 15.38
CA PRO A 158 43.44 -25.65 14.96
C PRO A 158 44.26 -26.63 15.81
N ALA A 159 45.12 -27.42 15.17
CA ALA A 159 46.14 -28.19 15.88
C ALA A 159 47.15 -27.20 16.48
N GLY A 160 47.29 -27.20 17.80
CA GLY A 160 48.15 -26.23 18.49
C GLY A 160 48.07 -26.34 20.00
N THR A 161 48.67 -25.37 20.69
CA THR A 161 48.65 -25.29 22.14
C THR A 161 47.22 -25.11 22.67
N SER A 162 46.98 -25.49 23.93
CA SER A 162 45.69 -25.30 24.60
C SER A 162 45.19 -23.84 24.53
N ASP A 163 46.11 -22.88 24.55
CA ASP A 163 45.81 -21.45 24.46
C ASP A 163 45.26 -21.04 23.09
N LEU A 164 45.77 -21.65 22.02
CA LEU A 164 45.32 -21.40 20.65
C LEU A 164 43.90 -21.94 20.46
N VAL A 165 43.67 -23.15 20.95
CA VAL A 165 42.38 -23.82 20.94
C VAL A 165 41.38 -22.99 21.76
N GLY A 166 41.73 -22.61 22.99
CA GLY A 166 40.89 -21.79 23.86
C GLY A 166 40.53 -20.44 23.22
N ALA A 167 41.49 -19.78 22.57
CA ALA A 167 41.25 -18.51 21.88
C ALA A 167 40.26 -18.65 20.72
N GLU A 168 40.42 -19.71 19.94
CA GLU A 168 39.51 -20.03 18.84
C GLU A 168 38.08 -20.31 19.34
N PHE A 169 37.94 -21.08 20.42
CA PHE A 169 36.65 -21.35 21.04
C PHE A 169 35.93 -20.08 21.51
N ALA A 170 36.64 -19.21 22.23
CA ALA A 170 36.09 -17.96 22.72
C ALA A 170 35.66 -17.03 21.56
N ALA A 171 36.45 -16.96 20.48
CA ALA A 171 36.10 -16.22 19.28
C ALA A 171 34.80 -16.75 18.65
N ARG A 172 34.70 -18.08 18.45
CA ARG A 172 33.49 -18.72 17.87
C ARG A 172 32.25 -18.54 18.74
N ILE A 173 32.37 -18.72 20.05
CA ILE A 173 31.25 -18.50 20.99
C ILE A 173 30.79 -17.05 20.89
N SER A 174 31.73 -16.10 20.85
CA SER A 174 31.38 -14.70 20.73
C SER A 174 30.68 -14.40 19.41
N SER A 175 31.22 -14.86 18.28
CA SER A 175 30.60 -14.63 16.97
C SER A 175 29.25 -15.28 16.85
N ALA A 176 29.09 -16.51 17.33
CA ALA A 176 27.80 -17.19 17.32
C ALA A 176 26.76 -16.42 18.14
N ARG A 177 27.12 -15.92 19.34
CA ARG A 177 26.23 -15.08 20.16
C ARG A 177 25.87 -13.79 19.46
N THR A 178 26.86 -13.10 18.87
CA THR A 178 26.64 -11.86 18.13
C THR A 178 25.73 -12.09 16.92
N LEU A 179 26.00 -13.10 16.10
CA LEU A 179 25.19 -13.44 14.93
C LEU A 179 23.74 -13.76 15.28
N MET A 180 23.49 -14.54 16.33
CA MET A 180 22.11 -14.82 16.72
C MET A 180 21.42 -13.60 17.32
N ALA A 181 22.06 -12.87 18.24
CA ALA A 181 21.40 -11.72 18.88
C ALA A 181 21.01 -10.64 17.87
N PHE A 182 21.95 -10.26 17.00
CA PHE A 182 21.69 -9.24 15.99
C PHE A 182 20.92 -9.79 14.79
N GLY A 183 21.07 -11.08 14.46
CA GLY A 183 20.23 -11.73 13.47
C GLY A 183 18.76 -11.80 13.89
N ILE A 184 18.48 -12.05 15.18
CA ILE A 184 17.12 -11.98 15.75
C ILE A 184 16.58 -10.56 15.60
N ALA A 185 17.33 -9.55 16.06
CA ALA A 185 16.91 -8.16 15.97
C ALA A 185 16.63 -7.73 14.52
N ALA A 186 17.53 -8.08 13.59
CA ALA A 186 17.40 -7.77 12.17
C ALA A 186 16.23 -8.52 11.51
N ALA A 187 16.01 -9.80 11.84
CA ALA A 187 14.92 -10.58 11.26
C ALA A 187 13.54 -10.15 11.81
N LEU A 188 13.45 -9.82 13.10
CA LEU A 188 12.20 -9.37 13.72
C LEU A 188 11.83 -7.93 13.37
N TRP A 189 12.78 -7.10 12.95
CA TRP A 189 12.50 -5.69 12.68
C TRP A 189 11.39 -5.48 11.63
N PRO A 190 11.42 -6.12 10.44
CA PRO A 190 10.34 -5.97 9.47
C PRO A 190 9.03 -6.60 9.93
N ALA A 191 9.10 -7.71 10.69
CA ALA A 191 7.91 -8.32 11.28
C ALA A 191 7.23 -7.39 12.29
N PHE A 192 8.01 -6.67 13.10
CA PHE A 192 7.48 -5.66 14.02
C PHE A 192 6.82 -4.51 13.28
N GLY A 193 7.46 -3.99 12.22
CA GLY A 193 6.86 -2.97 11.35
C GLY A 193 5.51 -3.41 10.79
N PHE A 194 5.43 -4.63 10.26
CA PHE A 194 4.20 -5.22 9.74
C PHE A 194 3.12 -5.36 10.83
N ILE A 195 3.47 -5.96 11.98
CA ILE A 195 2.53 -6.13 13.10
C ILE A 195 2.04 -4.76 13.60
N SER A 196 2.92 -3.77 13.71
CA SER A 196 2.54 -2.43 14.18
C SER A 196 1.64 -1.67 13.19
N ALA A 197 1.78 -1.94 11.89
CA ALA A 197 0.93 -1.35 10.86
C ALA A 197 -0.47 -1.99 10.82
N GLU A 198 -0.57 -3.27 11.17
CA GLU A 198 -1.82 -4.04 11.16
C GLU A 198 -2.55 -4.04 12.51
N LEU A 199 -1.82 -3.80 13.62
CA LEU A 199 -2.46 -3.59 14.91
C LEU A 199 -3.29 -2.31 14.81
N PRO A 200 -4.63 -2.39 14.96
CA PRO A 200 -5.46 -1.21 14.91
C PRO A 200 -4.99 -0.30 16.03
N THR A 201 -4.45 0.87 15.69
CA THR A 201 -4.37 1.93 16.67
C THR A 201 -5.80 2.14 17.16
N PRO A 202 -6.06 2.11 18.48
CA PRO A 202 -7.39 2.40 18.98
C PRO A 202 -7.66 3.88 18.68
N VAL A 203 -8.14 4.16 17.47
CA VAL A 203 -8.66 5.46 17.08
C VAL A 203 -9.91 5.63 17.93
N ARG A 204 -9.82 6.51 18.94
CA ARG A 204 -11.05 6.98 19.58
C ARG A 204 -11.91 7.54 18.46
N PRO A 205 -13.12 7.02 18.22
CA PRO A 205 -14.01 7.62 17.24
C PRO A 205 -14.21 9.07 17.68
N VAL A 206 -13.59 10.00 16.96
CA VAL A 206 -13.94 11.40 17.07
C VAL A 206 -15.28 11.47 16.38
N PRO A 207 -16.40 11.65 17.11
CA PRO A 207 -17.70 11.73 16.48
C PRO A 207 -17.64 12.86 15.46
N LEU A 208 -17.94 12.55 14.20
CA LEU A 208 -18.03 13.58 13.19
C LEU A 208 -19.04 14.63 13.63
N THR A 209 -18.61 15.89 13.62
CA THR A 209 -19.51 17.03 13.68
C THR A 209 -20.47 16.91 12.49
N LEU A 210 -21.77 16.83 12.76
CA LEU A 210 -22.80 16.79 11.72
C LEU A 210 -22.55 17.90 10.69
N VAL A 211 -22.54 17.54 9.41
CA VAL A 211 -22.40 18.51 8.32
C VAL A 211 -23.75 19.18 8.14
N ALA A 212 -23.82 20.49 8.36
CA ALA A 212 -25.04 21.27 8.20
C ALA A 212 -25.30 21.58 6.72
N GLY A 213 -25.60 20.56 5.91
CA GLY A 213 -26.00 20.75 4.51
C GLY A 213 -25.46 19.69 3.54
N PRO A 214 -25.85 19.78 2.25
CA PRO A 214 -25.36 18.89 1.20
C PRO A 214 -23.89 19.15 0.92
N VAL A 215 -23.13 18.07 0.73
CA VAL A 215 -21.72 18.08 0.35
C VAL A 215 -21.58 18.20 -1.16
N GLN A 216 -20.83 19.20 -1.60
CA GLN A 216 -20.52 19.46 -2.99
C GLN A 216 -19.51 18.44 -3.53
N PHE A 217 -18.41 18.26 -2.79
CA PHE A 217 -17.36 17.31 -3.12
C PHE A 217 -16.54 16.91 -1.88
N ALA A 218 -15.77 15.83 -2.02
CA ALA A 218 -14.76 15.39 -1.07
C ALA A 218 -13.40 15.33 -1.75
N LYS A 219 -12.33 15.69 -1.02
CA LYS A 219 -10.94 15.56 -1.52
C LYS A 219 -10.00 15.10 -0.43
N THR A 220 -8.83 14.59 -0.84
CA THR A 220 -7.76 14.22 0.09
C THR A 220 -6.89 15.43 0.45
N VAL A 221 -6.68 15.63 1.76
CA VAL A 221 -5.80 16.66 2.33
C VAL A 221 -4.52 16.00 2.82
N SER A 222 -3.36 16.60 2.55
CA SER A 222 -2.06 15.93 2.62
C SER A 222 -1.41 15.86 4.01
N ASP A 223 -1.94 16.54 5.04
CA ASP A 223 -1.30 16.61 6.37
C ASP A 223 -2.32 16.77 7.53
N PRO A 224 -2.65 15.69 8.28
CA PRO A 224 -2.45 14.26 7.95
C PRO A 224 -3.33 13.83 6.78
N VAL A 225 -2.94 12.75 6.06
CA VAL A 225 -3.71 12.23 4.91
C VAL A 225 -5.13 11.83 5.33
N ARG A 226 -6.09 12.70 5.03
CA ARG A 226 -7.50 12.55 5.43
C ARG A 226 -8.45 12.98 4.32
N TRP A 227 -9.67 12.46 4.35
CA TRP A 227 -10.76 12.99 3.54
C TRP A 227 -11.29 14.28 4.17
N ALA A 228 -11.58 15.26 3.33
CA ALA A 228 -12.23 16.51 3.69
C ALA A 228 -13.49 16.68 2.85
N LEU A 229 -14.63 16.96 3.49
CA LEU A 229 -15.92 17.22 2.86
C LEU A 229 -16.14 18.74 2.76
N TYR A 230 -16.61 19.20 1.60
CA TYR A 230 -16.91 20.60 1.33
C TYR A 230 -18.42 20.77 1.10
N PRO A 231 -19.17 21.40 2.03
CA PRO A 231 -20.61 21.63 1.90
C PRO A 231 -20.94 22.72 0.88
N VAL A 232 -22.23 22.96 0.63
CA VAL A 232 -22.74 24.11 -0.14
C VAL A 232 -23.34 25.16 0.82
N PRO A 233 -22.86 26.41 0.85
CA PRO A 233 -21.68 26.93 0.14
C PRO A 233 -20.36 26.33 0.69
N PRO A 234 -19.26 26.31 -0.09
CA PRO A 234 -17.98 25.69 0.29
C PRO A 234 -17.15 26.56 1.24
N ASP A 235 -17.80 27.18 2.22
CA ASP A 235 -17.19 28.14 3.15
C ASP A 235 -16.40 27.44 4.27
N ARG A 236 -16.73 26.18 4.59
CA ARG A 236 -16.11 25.46 5.70
C ARG A 236 -15.77 24.01 5.37
N GLU A 237 -14.47 23.70 5.40
CA GLU A 237 -13.98 22.33 5.38
C GLU A 237 -14.45 21.56 6.61
N THR A 238 -15.09 20.40 6.38
CA THR A 238 -15.37 19.44 7.45
C THR A 238 -14.44 18.23 7.32
N THR A 239 -13.59 18.04 8.33
CA THR A 239 -12.67 16.90 8.35
C THR A 239 -13.43 15.58 8.54
N PHE A 240 -13.14 14.60 7.68
CA PHE A 240 -13.77 13.29 7.69
C PHE A 240 -12.81 12.22 8.24
N ALA A 241 -12.52 12.33 9.54
CA ALA A 241 -11.49 11.53 10.22
C ALA A 241 -11.82 10.03 10.32
N GLU A 242 -13.10 9.68 10.21
CA GLU A 242 -13.57 8.29 10.27
C GLU A 242 -13.26 7.50 8.98
N ALA A 243 -12.89 8.17 7.88
CA ALA A 243 -12.66 7.50 6.59
C ALA A 243 -11.19 7.16 6.36
N ASP A 244 -10.94 5.91 5.98
CA ASP A 244 -9.64 5.44 5.47
C ASP A 244 -9.40 6.07 4.09
N THR A 245 -8.33 6.85 3.98
CA THR A 245 -7.94 7.54 2.74
C THR A 245 -7.43 6.61 1.66
N ARG A 246 -7.11 5.36 2.00
CA ARG A 246 -6.75 4.32 1.04
C ARG A 246 -7.95 3.54 0.53
N GLY A 247 -9.12 3.73 1.15
CA GLY A 247 -10.35 3.05 0.80
C GLY A 247 -11.21 3.83 -0.19
N PRO A 248 -12.21 3.18 -0.79
CA PRO A 248 -13.18 3.84 -1.64
C PRO A 248 -14.03 4.84 -0.82
N LEU A 249 -14.40 5.93 -1.49
CA LEU A 249 -15.38 6.91 -0.99
C LEU A 249 -16.31 7.28 -2.15
N ALA A 250 -17.62 7.28 -1.88
CA ALA A 250 -18.67 7.68 -2.81
C ALA A 250 -19.63 8.66 -2.14
N LEU A 251 -20.06 9.68 -2.86
CA LEU A 251 -21.07 10.65 -2.44
C LEU A 251 -22.32 10.51 -3.31
N SER A 252 -23.50 10.77 -2.73
CA SER A 252 -24.75 10.83 -3.49
C SER A 252 -24.81 12.14 -4.27
N GLY A 253 -25.55 12.14 -5.38
CA GLY A 253 -25.70 13.32 -6.22
C GLY A 253 -26.43 14.49 -5.54
N ASP A 254 -27.23 14.22 -4.51
CA ASP A 254 -27.84 15.24 -3.64
C ASP A 254 -26.90 15.74 -2.53
N GLY A 255 -25.73 15.11 -2.37
CA GLY A 255 -24.70 15.44 -1.39
C GLY A 255 -25.05 15.10 0.05
N LEU A 256 -26.13 14.33 0.30
CA LEU A 256 -26.62 14.04 1.65
C LEU A 256 -26.17 12.67 2.19
N HIS A 257 -25.61 11.83 1.34
CA HIS A 257 -25.18 10.48 1.70
C HIS A 257 -23.73 10.24 1.28
N VAL A 258 -23.01 9.50 2.12
CA VAL A 258 -21.65 9.06 1.84
C VAL A 258 -21.51 7.58 2.16
N ILE A 259 -20.80 6.86 1.29
CA ILE A 259 -20.27 5.53 1.58
C ILE A 259 -18.75 5.63 1.60
N TYR A 260 -18.12 5.09 2.64
CA TYR A 260 -16.68 5.12 2.80
C TYR A 260 -16.18 3.87 3.50
N ARG A 261 -14.89 3.58 3.32
CA ARG A 261 -14.20 2.60 4.16
C ARG A 261 -13.88 3.23 5.51
N GLN A 262 -14.42 2.67 6.59
CA GLN A 262 -14.18 3.15 7.94
C GLN A 262 -12.74 2.83 8.39
N LEU A 263 -12.05 3.84 8.91
CA LEU A 263 -10.72 3.71 9.48
C LEU A 263 -10.76 2.82 10.73
N GLY A 264 -9.79 1.93 10.86
CA GLY A 264 -9.66 1.00 11.99
C GLY A 264 -10.42 -0.31 11.80
N THR A 265 -11.69 -0.28 11.37
CA THR A 265 -12.46 -1.51 11.10
C THR A 265 -12.26 -2.04 9.68
N GLY A 266 -11.92 -1.17 8.73
CA GLY A 266 -11.77 -1.50 7.32
C GLY A 266 -13.08 -1.85 6.60
N ARG A 267 -14.23 -1.74 7.30
CA ARG A 267 -15.57 -2.05 6.78
C ARG A 267 -16.10 -0.91 5.92
N LEU A 268 -16.94 -1.20 4.94
CA LEU A 268 -17.68 -0.17 4.23
C LEU A 268 -18.89 0.25 5.07
N VAL A 269 -19.09 1.55 5.20
CA VAL A 269 -20.20 2.11 5.94
C VAL A 269 -20.89 3.20 5.14
N HIS A 270 -22.22 3.23 5.23
CA HIS A 270 -23.10 4.28 4.74
C HIS A 270 -23.44 5.22 5.88
N ARG A 271 -23.49 6.52 5.57
CA ARG A 271 -23.90 7.56 6.50
C ARG A 271 -24.79 8.57 5.79
N ASP A 272 -25.93 8.85 6.39
CA ASP A 272 -26.73 10.04 6.08
C ASP A 272 -26.10 11.22 6.81
N LEU A 273 -25.57 12.20 6.09
CA LEU A 273 -24.81 13.32 6.63
C LEU A 273 -25.64 14.26 7.52
N ARG A 274 -26.98 14.16 7.43
CA ARG A 274 -27.93 14.89 8.30
C ARG A 274 -28.14 14.19 9.64
N LYS A 275 -27.80 12.91 9.74
CA LYS A 275 -28.04 12.06 10.90
C LYS A 275 -26.70 11.54 11.44
N SER A 276 -26.71 11.09 12.69
CA SER A 276 -25.56 10.40 13.29
C SER A 276 -25.58 8.89 13.01
N ASP A 277 -26.56 8.39 12.25
CA ASP A 277 -26.72 6.97 11.96
C ASP A 277 -25.67 6.50 10.94
N VAL A 278 -24.95 5.43 11.29
CA VAL A 278 -23.92 4.79 10.48
C VAL A 278 -24.29 3.33 10.33
N ARG A 279 -24.29 2.85 9.08
CA ARG A 279 -24.72 1.48 8.76
C ARG A 279 -23.67 0.77 7.96
N GLU A 280 -23.44 -0.49 8.27
CA GLU A 280 -22.52 -1.32 7.50
C GLU A 280 -23.11 -1.63 6.11
N VAL A 281 -22.27 -1.53 5.10
CA VAL A 281 -22.61 -1.85 3.71
C VAL A 281 -21.84 -3.12 3.35
N PRO A 282 -22.53 -4.22 3.01
CA PRO A 282 -21.85 -5.47 2.68
C PRO A 282 -21.16 -5.38 1.31
N GLY A 283 -20.05 -6.11 1.17
CA GLY A 283 -19.37 -6.34 -0.11
C GLY A 283 -18.03 -5.64 -0.25
N THR A 284 -17.42 -5.84 -1.41
CA THR A 284 -16.12 -5.27 -1.82
C THR A 284 -16.17 -4.91 -3.30
N GLY A 285 -15.57 -3.79 -3.70
CA GLY A 285 -15.49 -3.40 -5.12
C GLY A 285 -15.67 -1.90 -5.32
N GLU A 286 -15.92 -1.52 -6.58
CA GLU A 286 -16.31 -0.16 -6.95
C GLU A 286 -17.65 0.20 -6.30
N ILE A 287 -17.74 1.43 -5.78
CA ILE A 287 -18.93 1.93 -5.09
C ILE A 287 -19.60 2.99 -5.97
N LEU A 288 -20.88 2.81 -6.26
CA LEU A 288 -21.73 3.84 -6.87
C LEU A 288 -22.93 4.08 -5.98
N LEU A 289 -23.33 5.34 -5.87
CA LEU A 289 -24.46 5.76 -5.05
C LEU A 289 -25.53 6.38 -5.95
N SER A 290 -26.80 6.09 -5.69
CA SER A 290 -27.91 6.76 -6.37
C SER A 290 -27.92 8.24 -6.01
N HIS A 291 -28.57 9.05 -6.85
CA HIS A 291 -28.62 10.51 -6.64
C HIS A 291 -29.17 10.88 -5.25
N ASP A 292 -30.19 10.17 -4.78
CA ASP A 292 -30.84 10.34 -3.47
C ASP A 292 -30.21 9.51 -2.34
N GLY A 293 -29.16 8.75 -2.64
CA GLY A 293 -28.51 7.85 -1.70
C GLY A 293 -29.33 6.66 -1.20
N ALA A 294 -30.54 6.41 -1.72
CA ALA A 294 -31.40 5.30 -1.32
C ALA A 294 -30.86 3.92 -1.75
N TYR A 295 -30.06 3.88 -2.81
CA TYR A 295 -29.42 2.67 -3.33
C TYR A 295 -27.93 2.88 -3.53
N ALA A 296 -27.16 1.82 -3.31
CA ALA A 296 -25.75 1.76 -3.62
C ALA A 296 -25.44 0.49 -4.40
N THR A 297 -24.41 0.49 -5.23
CA THR A 297 -23.80 -0.76 -5.68
C THR A 297 -22.41 -0.89 -5.12
N VAL A 298 -22.06 -2.08 -4.63
CA VAL A 298 -20.69 -2.45 -4.25
C VAL A 298 -20.28 -3.64 -5.12
N GLY A 299 -19.47 -3.36 -6.14
CA GLY A 299 -19.22 -4.31 -7.23
C GLY A 299 -20.53 -4.70 -7.92
N ALA A 300 -20.83 -6.00 -7.98
CA ALA A 300 -22.04 -6.55 -8.58
C ALA A 300 -23.20 -6.75 -7.57
N THR A 301 -23.19 -6.06 -6.43
CA THR A 301 -24.25 -6.17 -5.41
C THR A 301 -24.97 -4.85 -5.26
N LEU A 302 -26.29 -4.84 -5.44
CA LEU A 302 -27.17 -3.71 -5.14
C LEU A 302 -27.55 -3.72 -3.65
N VAL A 303 -27.39 -2.60 -2.97
CA VAL A 303 -27.68 -2.42 -1.55
C VAL A 303 -28.74 -1.33 -1.39
N HIS A 304 -29.84 -1.65 -0.72
CA HIS A 304 -30.83 -0.65 -0.29
C HIS A 304 -30.36 -0.02 1.02
N THR A 305 -29.77 1.17 0.94
CA THR A 305 -29.05 1.80 2.06
C THR A 305 -29.91 2.02 3.31
N PRO A 306 -31.24 2.32 3.23
CA PRO A 306 -32.08 2.47 4.42
C PRO A 306 -32.42 1.17 5.12
N THR A 307 -32.12 -0.01 4.56
CA THR A 307 -32.38 -1.30 5.21
C THR A 307 -31.13 -2.17 5.34
N GLY A 308 -30.07 -1.86 4.59
CA GLY A 308 -28.89 -2.72 4.45
C GLY A 308 -29.13 -4.00 3.66
N SER A 309 -30.33 -4.20 3.09
CA SER A 309 -30.61 -5.39 2.28
C SER A 309 -29.76 -5.35 1.01
N ALA A 310 -29.21 -6.52 0.65
CA ALA A 310 -28.28 -6.67 -0.46
C ALA A 310 -28.84 -7.70 -1.45
N THR A 311 -28.80 -7.33 -2.73
CA THR A 311 -29.30 -8.14 -3.85
C THR A 311 -28.20 -8.29 -4.89
N PRO A 312 -27.76 -9.52 -5.22
CA PRO A 312 -26.76 -9.71 -6.26
C PRO A 312 -27.32 -9.36 -7.63
N LEU A 313 -26.51 -8.73 -8.48
CA LEU A 313 -26.82 -8.42 -9.87
C LEU A 313 -26.18 -9.48 -10.78
N PRO A 314 -26.96 -10.45 -11.30
CA PRO A 314 -26.39 -11.60 -12.00
C PRO A 314 -25.74 -11.20 -13.32
N GLY A 315 -24.53 -11.71 -13.56
CA GLY A 315 -23.79 -11.49 -14.81
C GLY A 315 -23.26 -10.07 -14.99
N VAL A 316 -23.26 -9.24 -13.94
CA VAL A 316 -22.68 -7.89 -13.97
C VAL A 316 -21.18 -7.94 -13.71
N ALA A 317 -20.42 -7.30 -14.60
CA ALA A 317 -19.00 -7.04 -14.40
C ALA A 317 -18.75 -5.62 -13.85
N ARG A 318 -19.50 -4.63 -14.33
CA ARG A 318 -19.38 -3.22 -13.92
C ARG A 318 -20.75 -2.56 -13.89
N VAL A 319 -21.03 -1.77 -12.87
CA VAL A 319 -22.23 -0.92 -12.82
C VAL A 319 -21.87 0.46 -13.40
N ILE A 320 -22.71 1.01 -14.25
CA ILE A 320 -22.54 2.34 -14.88
C ILE A 320 -23.16 3.43 -14.02
N GLY A 321 -24.33 3.16 -13.44
CA GLY A 321 -25.02 4.10 -12.56
C GLY A 321 -26.38 3.61 -12.08
N ILE A 322 -26.95 4.39 -11.17
CA ILE A 322 -28.25 4.14 -10.54
C ILE A 322 -29.07 5.43 -10.64
N GLY A 323 -30.24 5.37 -11.28
CA GLY A 323 -31.07 6.54 -11.53
C GLY A 323 -32.49 6.17 -11.91
N GLY A 324 -33.49 6.99 -11.53
CA GLY A 324 -34.89 6.78 -11.92
C GLY A 324 -35.49 5.43 -11.56
N GLY A 325 -35.02 4.78 -10.49
CA GLY A 325 -35.44 3.42 -10.13
C GLY A 325 -34.91 2.33 -11.06
N ARG A 326 -33.82 2.58 -11.78
CA ARG A 326 -33.13 1.61 -12.62
C ARG A 326 -31.65 1.55 -12.29
N ILE A 327 -31.06 0.37 -12.48
CA ILE A 327 -29.61 0.15 -12.42
C ILE A 327 -29.16 -0.20 -13.82
N VAL A 328 -28.11 0.46 -14.31
CA VAL A 328 -27.53 0.15 -15.62
C VAL A 328 -26.12 -0.35 -15.41
N ALA A 329 -25.78 -1.47 -16.06
CA ALA A 329 -24.52 -2.16 -15.88
C ALA A 329 -24.06 -2.83 -17.18
N THR A 330 -22.82 -3.32 -17.21
CA THR A 330 -22.26 -4.10 -18.31
C THR A 330 -21.93 -5.52 -17.89
N THR A 331 -22.05 -6.46 -18.82
CA THR A 331 -21.65 -7.87 -18.61
C THR A 331 -20.15 -8.12 -18.70
N GLY A 332 -19.40 -7.20 -19.31
CA GLY A 332 -17.95 -7.24 -19.46
C GLY A 332 -17.25 -6.05 -18.79
N PRO A 333 -15.95 -6.18 -18.45
CA PRO A 333 -15.15 -5.06 -17.96
C PRO A 333 -14.92 -4.01 -19.06
N ARG A 334 -14.45 -2.82 -18.69
CA ARG A 334 -14.00 -1.81 -19.67
C ARG A 334 -12.78 -2.37 -20.42
N THR A 335 -12.88 -2.47 -21.74
CA THR A 335 -11.84 -3.05 -22.61
C THR A 335 -11.73 -2.27 -23.91
N LEU A 336 -10.67 -2.51 -24.68
CA LEU A 336 -10.53 -1.97 -26.03
C LEU A 336 -11.68 -2.45 -26.93
N PRO A 337 -12.02 -1.67 -27.98
CA PRO A 337 -12.99 -2.09 -28.99
C PRO A 337 -12.67 -3.48 -29.55
N GLY A 338 -13.68 -4.34 -29.71
CA GLY A 338 -13.53 -5.71 -30.26
C GLY A 338 -13.35 -6.84 -29.24
N ALA A 339 -13.41 -6.53 -27.94
CA ALA A 339 -13.56 -7.51 -26.86
C ALA A 339 -14.88 -8.32 -26.98
N PRO A 340 -15.02 -9.51 -26.33
CA PRO A 340 -16.24 -10.32 -26.40
C PRO A 340 -17.50 -9.50 -26.13
N ALA A 341 -18.62 -9.92 -26.74
CA ALA A 341 -19.90 -9.23 -26.75
C ALA A 341 -20.27 -8.71 -25.35
N THR A 342 -20.00 -7.42 -25.13
CA THR A 342 -20.41 -6.74 -23.91
C THR A 342 -21.83 -6.27 -24.13
N GLU A 343 -22.70 -6.60 -23.17
CA GLU A 343 -24.07 -6.15 -23.19
C GLU A 343 -24.22 -5.05 -22.13
N LEU A 344 -24.98 -4.02 -22.49
CA LEU A 344 -25.62 -3.14 -21.54
C LEU A 344 -26.85 -3.86 -20.97
N VAL A 345 -26.93 -3.95 -19.66
CA VAL A 345 -28.02 -4.61 -18.94
C VAL A 345 -28.67 -3.61 -18.01
N THR A 346 -29.99 -3.52 -18.08
CA THR A 346 -30.77 -2.71 -17.13
C THR A 346 -31.45 -3.62 -16.12
N PHE A 347 -31.51 -3.18 -14.87
CA PHE A 347 -32.17 -3.88 -13.78
C PHE A 347 -33.19 -2.96 -13.10
N ASP A 348 -34.24 -3.56 -12.56
CA ASP A 348 -35.14 -2.90 -11.61
C ASP A 348 -34.51 -2.87 -10.20
N PRO A 349 -35.12 -2.15 -9.22
CA PRO A 349 -34.58 -2.06 -7.86
C PRO A 349 -34.57 -3.40 -7.10
N GLN A 350 -35.22 -4.44 -7.63
CA GLN A 350 -35.21 -5.80 -7.10
C GLN A 350 -34.12 -6.66 -7.74
N GLY A 351 -33.26 -6.09 -8.59
CA GLY A 351 -32.17 -6.80 -9.26
C GLY A 351 -32.62 -7.70 -10.40
N LYS A 352 -33.86 -7.56 -10.89
CA LYS A 352 -34.35 -8.31 -12.04
C LYS A 352 -33.96 -7.60 -13.32
N VAL A 353 -33.46 -8.37 -14.29
CA VAL A 353 -33.12 -7.86 -15.63
C VAL A 353 -34.38 -7.34 -16.33
N VAL A 354 -34.33 -6.10 -16.79
CA VAL A 354 -35.39 -5.43 -17.55
C VAL A 354 -35.08 -5.44 -19.05
N SER A 355 -33.84 -5.15 -19.43
CA SER A 355 -33.42 -5.19 -20.84
C SER A 355 -31.95 -5.56 -21.00
N ARG A 356 -31.60 -5.96 -22.22
CA ARG A 356 -30.22 -6.20 -22.68
C ARG A 356 -30.04 -5.62 -24.07
N ALA A 357 -28.90 -4.99 -24.31
CA ALA A 357 -28.52 -4.48 -25.63
C ALA A 357 -27.02 -4.64 -25.87
N PRO A 358 -26.57 -4.90 -27.10
CA PRO A 358 -25.14 -4.83 -27.45
C PRO A 358 -24.56 -3.47 -27.09
N PHE A 359 -23.35 -3.45 -26.54
CA PHE A 359 -22.70 -2.22 -26.06
C PHE A 359 -21.21 -2.23 -26.32
N ASP A 360 -20.66 -1.07 -26.68
CA ASP A 360 -19.22 -0.89 -26.82
C ASP A 360 -18.57 -0.67 -25.44
N PRO A 361 -17.79 -1.65 -24.94
CA PRO A 361 -17.19 -1.58 -23.60
C PRO A 361 -16.11 -0.50 -23.46
N SER A 362 -15.68 0.15 -24.55
CA SER A 362 -14.64 1.17 -24.51
C SER A 362 -15.16 2.56 -24.08
N LEU A 363 -16.46 2.80 -24.28
CA LEU A 363 -17.10 4.09 -24.03
C LEU A 363 -17.10 4.45 -22.54
N ASP A 364 -16.74 5.70 -22.23
CA ASP A 364 -16.95 6.25 -20.90
C ASP A 364 -18.35 6.85 -20.82
N VAL A 365 -19.21 6.21 -20.04
CA VAL A 365 -20.64 6.50 -20.00
C VAL A 365 -21.12 6.73 -18.58
N ARG A 366 -22.08 7.64 -18.41
CA ARG A 366 -22.74 7.92 -17.13
C ARG A 366 -24.25 7.88 -17.29
N LEU A 367 -24.94 7.22 -16.36
CA LEU A 367 -26.40 7.23 -16.30
C LEU A 367 -26.88 8.54 -15.69
N SER A 368 -27.82 9.20 -16.35
CA SER A 368 -28.53 10.37 -15.83
C SER A 368 -29.22 10.08 -14.49
N PRO A 369 -29.36 11.09 -13.60
CA PRO A 369 -30.04 10.89 -12.31
C PRO A 369 -31.47 10.36 -12.43
N ASP A 370 -32.17 10.72 -13.51
CA ASP A 370 -33.53 10.26 -13.80
C ASP A 370 -33.58 8.87 -14.46
N GLY A 371 -32.43 8.25 -14.73
CA GLY A 371 -32.30 6.92 -15.31
C GLY A 371 -32.79 6.78 -16.74
N LYS A 372 -33.11 7.87 -17.44
CA LYS A 372 -33.71 7.83 -18.78
C LYS A 372 -32.68 7.83 -19.90
N THR A 373 -31.51 8.41 -19.66
CA THR A 373 -30.47 8.55 -20.68
C THR A 373 -29.09 8.18 -20.14
N LEU A 374 -28.27 7.59 -21.00
CA LEU A 374 -26.83 7.53 -20.81
C LEU A 374 -26.20 8.72 -21.52
N ALA A 375 -25.23 9.36 -20.88
CA ALA A 375 -24.40 10.35 -21.53
C ALA A 375 -23.01 9.80 -21.82
N VAL A 376 -22.49 10.17 -22.98
CA VAL A 376 -21.15 9.80 -23.45
C VAL A 376 -20.47 11.06 -23.94
N VAL A 377 -19.27 11.34 -23.43
CA VAL A 377 -18.48 12.48 -23.89
C VAL A 377 -17.28 11.95 -24.67
N THR A 378 -17.23 12.30 -25.95
CA THR A 378 -16.13 11.99 -26.86
C THR A 378 -15.20 13.19 -27.00
N SER A 379 -14.17 13.11 -27.84
CA SER A 379 -13.26 14.23 -28.11
C SER A 379 -13.97 15.44 -28.75
N ALA A 380 -15.00 15.22 -29.56
CA ALA A 380 -15.67 16.25 -30.36
C ALA A 380 -17.15 16.45 -30.00
N ASP A 381 -17.82 15.45 -29.45
CA ASP A 381 -19.27 15.46 -29.26
C ASP A 381 -19.68 14.97 -27.87
N VAL A 382 -20.87 15.39 -27.44
CA VAL A 382 -21.64 14.78 -26.38
C VAL A 382 -22.80 14.00 -26.99
N LEU A 383 -22.93 12.74 -26.63
CA LEU A 383 -24.01 11.87 -27.09
C LEU A 383 -24.93 11.55 -25.91
N THR A 384 -26.22 11.48 -26.18
CA THR A 384 -27.15 10.79 -25.28
C THR A 384 -27.60 9.48 -25.91
N MET A 385 -27.79 8.44 -25.09
CA MET A 385 -28.23 7.13 -25.53
C MET A 385 -29.37 6.60 -24.66
N ASP A 386 -30.23 5.78 -25.26
CA ASP A 386 -31.24 5.02 -24.54
C ASP A 386 -30.56 3.88 -23.76
N PRO A 387 -30.70 3.81 -22.41
CA PRO A 387 -30.07 2.76 -21.61
C PRO A 387 -30.64 1.36 -21.87
N ALA A 388 -31.88 1.26 -22.38
CA ALA A 388 -32.52 -0.02 -22.64
C ALA A 388 -32.10 -0.62 -23.98
N THR A 389 -31.91 0.23 -25.00
CA THR A 389 -31.59 -0.21 -26.37
C THR A 389 -30.17 0.11 -26.84
N ALA A 390 -29.39 0.84 -26.03
CA ALA A 390 -28.06 1.37 -26.39
C ALA A 390 -28.04 2.22 -27.68
N LYS A 391 -29.19 2.78 -28.09
CA LYS A 391 -29.29 3.60 -29.32
C LYS A 391 -28.98 5.05 -28.99
N VAL A 392 -28.19 5.70 -29.84
CA VAL A 392 -27.96 7.15 -29.75
C VAL A 392 -29.28 7.88 -30.00
N LEU A 393 -29.62 8.77 -29.07
CA LEU A 393 -30.81 9.62 -29.11
C LEU A 393 -30.47 11.00 -29.67
N THR A 394 -29.42 11.64 -29.14
CA THR A 394 -28.92 12.94 -29.60
C THR A 394 -27.41 12.92 -29.72
N ARG A 395 -26.89 13.81 -30.58
CA ARG A 395 -25.46 14.06 -30.78
C ARG A 395 -25.24 15.55 -30.96
N GLU A 396 -24.59 16.17 -29.99
CA GLU A 396 -24.31 17.59 -29.99
C GLU A 396 -22.80 17.86 -30.02
N PRO A 397 -22.33 18.82 -30.83
CA PRO A 397 -20.93 19.23 -30.81
C PRO A 397 -20.54 19.76 -29.43
N LEU A 398 -19.45 19.25 -28.87
CA LEU A 398 -18.94 19.66 -27.57
C LEU A 398 -18.19 20.99 -27.67
N GLN A 399 -18.71 22.01 -27.00
CA GLN A 399 -18.19 23.37 -27.05
C GLN A 399 -17.22 23.63 -25.89
N LEU A 400 -16.05 22.99 -25.91
CA LEU A 400 -14.96 23.25 -24.95
C LEU A 400 -13.90 24.21 -25.53
N PRO A 401 -13.25 25.04 -24.70
CA PRO A 401 -12.20 25.94 -25.16
C PRO A 401 -10.92 25.17 -25.51
N GLY A 402 -10.75 24.80 -26.76
CA GLY A 402 -9.54 24.16 -27.30
C GLY A 402 -9.55 22.62 -27.30
N PRO A 403 -8.63 21.99 -28.06
CA PRO A 403 -8.50 20.54 -28.10
C PRO A 403 -8.06 19.99 -26.73
N SER A 404 -8.48 18.78 -26.39
CA SER A 404 -8.12 18.11 -25.13
C SER A 404 -7.99 16.62 -25.38
N TYR A 405 -6.96 16.02 -24.78
CA TYR A 405 -6.60 14.61 -24.94
C TYR A 405 -7.04 13.72 -23.77
N GLU A 406 -7.23 14.28 -22.57
CA GLU A 406 -7.71 13.54 -21.39
C GLU A 406 -8.95 14.20 -20.78
N ARG A 407 -9.95 13.38 -20.48
CA ARG A 407 -11.25 13.79 -19.91
C ARG A 407 -11.77 12.68 -19.02
N ASP A 408 -12.11 13.05 -17.79
CA ASP A 408 -12.76 12.14 -16.86
C ASP A 408 -14.15 12.67 -16.51
N LEU A 409 -15.18 11.84 -16.71
CA LEU A 409 -16.52 12.15 -16.26
C LEU A 409 -16.61 11.93 -14.75
N LEU A 410 -16.79 13.02 -14.00
CA LEU A 410 -16.81 12.98 -12.54
C LEU A 410 -18.20 12.69 -11.97
N GLY A 411 -19.27 13.19 -12.60
CA GLY A 411 -20.63 12.99 -12.09
C GLY A 411 -21.67 13.89 -12.73
N TRP A 412 -22.81 14.04 -12.06
CA TRP A 412 -23.92 14.91 -12.48
C TRP A 412 -24.12 16.03 -11.48
N SER A 413 -24.50 17.21 -11.99
CA SER A 413 -25.00 18.31 -11.17
C SER A 413 -26.48 18.10 -10.82
N ALA A 414 -26.95 18.88 -9.85
CA ALA A 414 -28.35 18.84 -9.42
C ALA A 414 -29.34 19.29 -10.51
N ASP A 415 -28.89 20.13 -11.45
CA ASP A 415 -29.68 20.58 -12.61
C ASP A 415 -29.61 19.62 -13.81
N GLY A 416 -28.99 18.45 -13.67
CA GLY A 416 -28.93 17.43 -14.71
C GLY A 416 -27.87 17.68 -15.78
N ARG A 417 -26.88 18.53 -15.52
CA ARG A 417 -25.69 18.70 -16.36
C ARG A 417 -24.59 17.73 -15.94
N LEU A 418 -23.67 17.43 -16.86
CA LEU A 418 -22.53 16.56 -16.62
C LEU A 418 -21.35 17.36 -16.10
N LEU A 419 -20.76 16.91 -15.01
CA LEU A 419 -19.48 17.42 -14.57
C LEU A 419 -18.35 16.65 -15.23
N LEU A 420 -17.53 17.38 -15.97
CA LEU A 420 -16.34 16.88 -16.63
C LEU A 420 -15.09 17.51 -16.03
N LEU A 421 -14.14 16.64 -15.68
CA LEU A 421 -12.78 17.05 -15.41
C LEU A 421 -12.03 17.18 -16.72
N ARG A 422 -11.42 18.35 -16.92
CA ARG A 422 -10.42 18.54 -17.96
C ARG A 422 -9.06 18.78 -17.31
N ALA A 423 -8.21 17.76 -17.39
CA ALA A 423 -6.79 17.91 -17.11
C ALA A 423 -6.11 18.34 -18.41
N ASP A 424 -5.44 19.49 -18.42
CA ASP A 424 -4.45 19.78 -19.46
C ASP A 424 -3.10 20.09 -18.79
N LEU A 425 -2.12 19.24 -19.11
CA LEU A 425 -0.81 19.18 -18.48
C LEU A 425 0.22 20.11 -19.15
N GLU A 426 -0.18 20.90 -20.15
CA GLU A 426 0.70 21.87 -20.81
C GLU A 426 0.10 23.29 -20.87
N LYS A 427 0.47 24.10 -19.87
CA LYS A 427 0.62 25.57 -19.95
C LYS A 427 -0.52 26.41 -20.56
N THR A 428 -1.77 25.96 -20.49
CA THR A 428 -2.92 26.82 -20.82
C THR A 428 -3.82 27.03 -19.61
N ASP A 429 -4.38 28.23 -19.49
CA ASP A 429 -5.36 28.64 -18.48
C ASP A 429 -6.71 27.87 -18.61
N ALA A 430 -6.77 26.84 -19.46
CA ALA A 430 -7.95 26.09 -19.84
C ALA A 430 -8.18 24.80 -19.02
N SER A 431 -7.21 24.39 -18.19
CA SER A 431 -7.36 23.27 -17.24
C SER A 431 -8.38 23.62 -16.15
N GLY A 432 -9.24 22.66 -15.83
CA GLY A 432 -10.25 22.84 -14.78
C GLY A 432 -11.49 21.98 -14.95
N HIS A 433 -12.50 22.32 -14.16
CA HIS A 433 -13.76 21.62 -14.12
C HIS A 433 -14.80 22.34 -14.99
N TYR A 434 -15.58 21.58 -15.75
CA TYR A 434 -16.60 22.11 -16.65
C TYR A 434 -17.94 21.40 -16.42
N LEU A 435 -19.02 22.18 -16.38
CA LEU A 435 -20.38 21.66 -16.51
C LEU A 435 -20.75 21.64 -17.98
N ILE A 436 -21.22 20.49 -18.45
CA ILE A 436 -21.60 20.24 -19.83
C ILE A 436 -23.09 19.94 -19.86
N ASP A 437 -23.82 20.69 -20.69
CA ASP A 437 -25.20 20.39 -21.02
C ASP A 437 -25.25 19.28 -22.10
N PRO A 438 -25.76 18.07 -21.80
CA PRO A 438 -25.79 16.98 -22.77
C PRO A 438 -26.74 17.23 -23.94
N GLY A 439 -27.73 18.12 -23.77
CA GLY A 439 -28.74 18.44 -24.77
C GLY A 439 -28.30 19.53 -25.76
N THR A 440 -27.25 20.30 -25.45
CA THR A 440 -26.74 21.38 -26.31
C THR A 440 -25.25 21.32 -26.59
N GLY A 441 -24.50 20.46 -25.87
CA GLY A 441 -23.04 20.39 -25.92
C GLY A 441 -22.32 21.61 -25.34
N THR A 442 -23.06 22.58 -24.79
CA THR A 442 -22.48 23.80 -24.21
C THR A 442 -21.73 23.48 -22.91
N ALA A 443 -20.53 24.04 -22.76
CA ALA A 443 -19.71 23.86 -21.57
C ALA A 443 -19.50 25.19 -20.83
N ARG A 444 -19.64 25.14 -19.50
CA ARG A 444 -19.38 26.26 -18.60
C ARG A 444 -18.27 25.89 -17.62
N ARG A 445 -17.21 26.71 -17.55
CA ARG A 445 -16.13 26.52 -16.58
C ARG A 445 -16.63 26.83 -15.17
N LEU A 446 -16.21 26.00 -14.21
CA LEU A 446 -16.41 26.23 -12.79
C LEU A 446 -15.19 26.99 -12.23
N VAL A 447 -15.42 28.25 -11.87
CA VAL A 447 -14.51 29.08 -11.09
C VAL A 447 -14.78 28.69 -9.63
N ASP A 448 -13.75 28.49 -8.80
CA ASP A 448 -13.86 28.02 -7.39
C ASP A 448 -14.00 26.50 -7.16
N TRP A 449 -13.61 25.70 -8.15
CA TRP A 449 -13.48 24.24 -7.97
C TRP A 449 -12.05 23.82 -7.60
N PRO A 450 -11.89 22.68 -6.87
CA PRO A 450 -10.58 22.19 -6.46
C PRO A 450 -9.64 21.96 -7.64
N ASP A 451 -8.34 21.98 -7.37
CA ASP A 451 -7.30 21.71 -8.36
C ASP A 451 -7.50 20.30 -8.98
N PRO A 452 -7.53 20.18 -10.33
CA PRO A 452 -7.66 18.91 -11.03
C PRO A 452 -6.58 17.86 -10.69
N GLY A 453 -5.45 18.26 -10.08
CA GLY A 453 -4.33 17.36 -9.75
C GLY A 453 -4.54 16.42 -8.56
N ARG A 454 -5.72 16.38 -7.92
CA ARG A 454 -6.00 15.52 -6.76
C ARG A 454 -7.27 14.68 -6.94
N PRO A 455 -7.37 13.50 -6.30
CA PRO A 455 -8.60 12.72 -6.30
C PRO A 455 -9.74 13.52 -5.66
N VAL A 456 -10.80 13.75 -6.44
CA VAL A 456 -12.03 14.42 -6.01
C VAL A 456 -13.19 13.46 -6.20
N VAL A 457 -14.02 13.31 -5.18
CA VAL A 457 -15.31 12.62 -5.26
C VAL A 457 -16.40 13.66 -5.26
N VAL A 458 -17.29 13.61 -6.23
CA VAL A 458 -18.32 14.63 -6.44
C VAL A 458 -19.62 14.17 -5.84
N GLY A 459 -20.25 15.04 -5.05
CA GLY A 459 -21.62 14.88 -4.57
C GLY A 459 -22.55 15.78 -5.37
N ARG A 460 -22.97 16.88 -4.76
CA ARG A 460 -23.91 17.84 -5.36
C ARG A 460 -23.22 19.02 -6.02
N VAL A 461 -23.29 19.13 -7.34
CA VAL A 461 -22.85 20.36 -8.03
C VAL A 461 -24.05 21.28 -8.26
N THR A 462 -23.93 22.55 -7.84
CA THR A 462 -24.92 23.62 -8.05
C THR A 462 -24.36 24.72 -8.93
#